data_AF-A0A1C5LLA4-F1
#
_entry.id   AF-A0A1C5LLA4-F1
#
_cell.length_a   1.000
_cell.length_b   1.000
_cell.length_c   1.000
_cell.angle_alpha   90.00
_cell.angle_beta   90.00
_cell.angle_gamma   90.00
#
_symmetry.space_group_name_H-M   'P 1'
#
loop_
_entity.id
_entity.type
_entity.pdbx_description
1 polymer ?
#
loop_
_entity_poly.entity_id
_entity_poly.type
_entity_poly.pdbx_seq_one_letter_code
_entity_poly.pdbx_strand_id
1 'polypeptide(L)'
;MNTPTLNTRRLILRKFNENDLEAFYDIFSDKEVNQFLPWFPLKNLDEAKSFYQERYASIYQKKQGYAYAICLKKTILPLVISILI
;
A
#
# COMPACT_ATOMS: atom_id res chain seq x y z
N MET A 1 9.20 16.60 1.75
CA MET A 1 9.36 15.33 2.49
C MET A 1 8.58 14.26 1.73
N ASN A 2 9.14 13.07 1.51
CA ASN A 2 8.46 12.00 0.78
C ASN A 2 8.03 10.89 1.76
N THR A 3 6.72 10.74 1.92
CA THR A 3 6.08 9.67 2.71
C THR A 3 6.78 9.44 4.07
N PRO A 4 6.89 10.47 4.93
CA PRO A 4 7.45 10.31 6.27
C PRO A 4 6.62 9.33 7.10
N THR A 5 7.26 8.55 7.97
CA THR A 5 6.52 7.70 8.91
C THR A 5 5.71 8.55 9.88
N LEU A 6 4.40 8.32 9.92
CA LEU A 6 3.48 9.00 10.85
C LEU A 6 2.98 8.02 11.90
N ASN A 7 2.90 8.48 13.14
CA ASN A 7 2.45 7.70 14.28
C ASN A 7 1.17 8.30 14.85
N THR A 8 0.14 7.47 15.02
CA THR A 8 -1.07 7.87 15.75
C THR A 8 -1.22 7.02 17.01
N ARG A 9 -2.30 7.22 17.78
CA ARG A 9 -2.60 6.38 18.94
C ARG A 9 -2.73 4.90 18.58
N ARG A 10 -3.27 4.57 17.40
CA ARG A 10 -3.61 3.19 17.01
C ARG A 10 -2.90 2.70 15.74
N LEU A 11 -2.34 3.60 14.94
CA LEU A 11 -1.84 3.31 13.60
C LEU A 11 -0.40 3.79 13.42
N ILE A 12 0.30 3.13 12.49
CA ILE A 12 1.55 3.56 11.89
C ILE A 12 1.29 3.70 10.40
N LEU A 13 1.57 4.88 9.85
CA LEU A 13 1.54 5.11 8.40
C LEU A 13 2.98 5.18 7.93
N ARG A 14 3.37 4.30 7.01
CA ARG A 14 4.73 4.22 6.48
C ARG A 14 4.71 3.89 4.99
N LYS A 15 5.88 3.95 4.35
CA LYS A 15 6.07 3.35 3.03
C LYS A 15 5.82 1.84 3.11
N PHE A 16 5.28 1.29 2.03
CA PHE A 16 5.39 -0.14 1.75
C PHE A 16 6.86 -0.55 1.61
N ASN A 17 7.17 -1.78 2.01
CA ASN A 17 8.45 -2.43 1.77
C ASN A 17 8.23 -3.82 1.17
N GLU A 18 9.30 -4.50 0.77
CA GLU A 18 9.20 -5.79 0.06
C GLU A 18 8.51 -6.90 0.87
N ASN A 19 8.63 -6.87 2.21
CA ASN A 19 7.97 -7.84 3.08
C ASN A 19 6.45 -7.63 3.17
N ASP A 20 5.93 -6.50 2.67
CA ASP A 20 4.50 -6.25 2.64
C ASP A 20 3.82 -6.82 1.37
N LEU A 21 4.57 -7.46 0.46
CA LEU A 21 4.04 -7.85 -0.84
C LEU A 21 2.84 -8.81 -0.74
N GLU A 22 2.85 -9.74 0.21
CA GLU A 22 1.70 -10.62 0.48
C GLU A 22 0.49 -9.82 0.94
N ALA A 23 0.64 -8.97 1.95
CA ALA A 23 -0.45 -8.13 2.43
C ALA A 23 -0.94 -7.13 1.36
N PHE A 24 -0.04 -6.66 0.50
CA PHE A 24 -0.37 -5.83 -0.64
C PHE A 24 -1.23 -6.59 -1.64
N TYR A 25 -0.85 -7.82 -1.98
CA TYR A 25 -1.66 -8.70 -2.81
C TYR A 25 -3.03 -8.98 -2.18
N ASP A 26 -3.10 -9.27 -0.88
CA ASP A 26 -4.36 -9.53 -0.19
C ASP A 26 -5.32 -8.34 -0.31
N ILE A 27 -4.82 -7.11 -0.11
CA ILE A 27 -5.62 -5.88 -0.24
C ILE A 27 -6.10 -5.67 -1.69
N PHE A 28 -5.25 -5.91 -2.67
CA PHE A 28 -5.54 -5.60 -4.08
C PHE A 28 -6.17 -6.75 -4.88
N SER A 29 -6.21 -7.96 -4.32
CA SER A 29 -6.91 -9.11 -4.90
C SER A 29 -8.35 -9.23 -4.39
N ASP A 30 -8.69 -8.55 -3.28
CA ASP A 30 -10.03 -8.52 -2.73
C ASP A 30 -11.01 -7.82 -3.69
N LYS A 31 -12.01 -8.55 -4.18
CA LYS A 31 -12.95 -8.04 -5.17
C LYS A 31 -13.89 -6.97 -4.63
N GLU A 32 -14.29 -7.07 -3.35
CA GLU A 32 -15.22 -6.13 -2.73
C GLU A 32 -14.50 -4.80 -2.46
N VAL A 33 -13.27 -4.86 -1.92
CA VAL A 33 -12.45 -3.68 -1.65
C VAL A 33 -12.10 -2.93 -2.95
N ASN A 34 -11.83 -3.67 -4.03
CA ASN A 34 -11.42 -3.09 -5.30
C ASN A 34 -12.59 -2.75 -6.25
N GLN A 35 -13.85 -3.01 -5.85
CA GLN A 35 -15.02 -2.79 -6.70
C GLN A 35 -15.14 -1.36 -7.23
N PHE A 36 -14.73 -0.37 -6.45
CA PHE A 36 -14.82 1.06 -6.79
C PHE A 36 -13.49 1.68 -7.20
N LEU A 37 -12.43 0.88 -7.29
CA LEU A 37 -11.10 1.36 -7.65
C LEU A 37 -10.87 1.19 -9.16
N PRO A 38 -10.07 2.05 -9.81
CA PRO A 38 -9.89 2.05 -11.26
C PRO A 38 -8.95 0.94 -11.76
N TRP A 39 -8.88 -0.20 -11.05
CA TRP A 39 -8.04 -1.35 -11.40
C TRP A 39 -8.78 -2.66 -11.12
N PHE A 40 -8.42 -3.68 -11.91
CA PHE A 40 -8.91 -5.02 -11.67
C PHE A 40 -8.23 -5.64 -10.46
N PRO A 41 -8.93 -6.52 -9.72
CA PRO A 41 -8.32 -7.29 -8.66
C PRO A 41 -7.14 -8.11 -9.19
N LEU A 42 -6.03 -8.06 -8.46
CA LEU A 42 -4.82 -8.78 -8.82
C LEU A 42 -5.01 -10.29 -8.71
N LYS A 43 -4.33 -11.04 -9.57
CA LYS A 43 -4.52 -12.50 -9.68
C LYS A 43 -3.42 -13.32 -9.03
N ASN A 44 -2.24 -12.74 -8.82
CA ASN A 44 -1.08 -13.41 -8.24
C ASN A 44 -0.05 -12.40 -7.71
N LEU A 45 0.98 -12.91 -7.03
CA LEU A 45 2.05 -12.11 -6.45
C LEU A 45 2.93 -11.39 -7.49
N ASP A 46 3.06 -11.92 -8.71
CA ASP A 46 3.83 -11.26 -9.77
C ASP A 46 3.12 -10.01 -10.30
N GLU A 47 1.80 -10.07 -10.45
CA GLU A 47 0.96 -8.90 -10.74
C GLU A 47 1.04 -7.88 -9.60
N ALA A 48 1.01 -8.32 -8.34
CA ALA A 48 1.17 -7.44 -7.18
C ALA A 48 2.53 -6.75 -7.14
N LYS A 49 3.60 -7.47 -7.46
CA LYS A 49 4.95 -6.91 -7.52
C LYS A 49 5.05 -5.86 -8.62
N SER A 50 4.52 -6.16 -9.80
CA SER A 50 4.50 -5.21 -10.92
C SER A 50 3.68 -3.95 -10.59
N PHE A 51 2.49 -4.14 -10.02
CA PHE A 51 1.62 -3.04 -9.60
C PHE A 51 2.26 -2.16 -8.51
N TYR A 52 2.91 -2.77 -7.52
CA TYR A 52 3.67 -2.06 -6.50
C TYR A 52 4.80 -1.22 -7.12
N GLN A 53 5.58 -1.79 -8.03
CA GLN A 53 6.70 -1.08 -8.65
C GLN A 53 6.23 0.14 -9.46
N GLU A 54 5.21 -0.06 -10.29
CA GLU A 54 4.67 0.99 -11.15
C GLU A 54 3.99 2.11 -10.36
N ARG A 55 3.18 1.75 -9.35
CA ARG A 55 2.27 2.70 -8.68
C ARG A 55 2.78 3.24 -7.35
N TYR A 56 3.62 2.51 -6.62
CA TYR A 56 4.06 2.88 -5.27
C TYR A 56 5.56 3.15 -5.21
N ALA A 57 6.40 2.23 -5.68
CA ALA A 57 7.85 2.40 -5.63
C ALA A 57 8.31 3.65 -6.39
N SER A 58 7.68 3.92 -7.54
CA SER A 58 7.90 5.13 -8.33
C SER A 58 7.56 6.43 -7.57
N ILE A 59 6.53 6.42 -6.70
CA ILE A 59 6.17 7.57 -5.85
C ILE A 59 7.26 7.81 -4.80
N TYR A 60 7.84 6.76 -4.23
CA TYR A 60 8.87 6.88 -3.22
C TYR A 60 10.20 7.45 -3.73
N GLN A 61 10.41 7.47 -5.04
CA GLN A 61 11.57 8.09 -5.69
C GLN A 61 11.41 9.61 -5.90
N LYS A 62 10.18 10.14 -5.83
CA LYS A 62 9.92 11.58 -6.04
C LYS A 62 10.40 12.43 -4.85
N LYS A 63 10.55 13.75 -5.02
CA LYS A 63 10.84 14.65 -3.88
C LYS A 63 9.71 14.72 -2.85
N GLN A 64 8.48 14.49 -3.31
CA GLN A 64 7.26 14.49 -2.51
C GLN A 64 6.31 13.39 -3.02
N GLY A 65 5.63 12.72 -2.09
CA GLY A 65 4.74 11.60 -2.36
C GLY A 65 4.05 11.18 -1.07
N TYR A 66 2.82 10.67 -1.18
CA TYR A 66 1.95 10.37 -0.03
C TYR A 66 1.23 9.02 -0.20
N ALA A 67 1.96 7.99 -0.65
CA ALA A 67 1.43 6.64 -0.76
C ALA A 67 1.73 5.87 0.53
N TYR A 68 0.72 5.67 1.37
CA TYR A 68 0.90 5.10 2.70
C TYR A 68 0.33 3.70 2.82
N ALA A 69 1.15 2.79 3.36
CA ALA A 69 0.69 1.59 4.03
C ALA A 69 0.20 1.98 5.43
N ILE A 70 -1.03 1.59 5.77
CA ILE A 70 -1.62 1.86 7.09
C ILE A 70 -1.61 0.57 7.91
N CYS A 71 -0.82 0.54 8.98
CA CYS A 71 -0.66 -0.62 9.86
C CYS A 71 -1.29 -0.32 11.23
N LEU A 72 -1.97 -1.29 11.86
CA LEU A 72 -2.38 -1.19 13.26
C LEU A 72 -1.17 -1.36 14.18
N LYS A 73 -1.01 -0.57 15.24
CA LYS A 73 0.13 -0.76 16.17
C LYS A 73 0.16 -2.12 16.86
N LYS A 74 -0.98 -2.79 16.97
CA LYS A 74 -1.10 -4.15 17.50
C LYS A 74 -0.72 -5.25 16.48
N THR A 75 -0.53 -4.89 15.21
CA THR A 75 -0.34 -5.83 14.10
C THR A 75 0.64 -5.25 13.07
N ILE A 76 1.76 -5.91 12.82
CA ILE A 76 2.84 -5.38 11.96
C ILE A 76 2.40 -5.29 10.48
N LEU A 77 1.35 -6.03 10.09
CA LEU A 77 0.83 -6.09 8.72
C LEU A 77 -0.03 -4.86 8.36
N PRO A 78 0.08 -4.35 7.12
CA PRO A 78 -0.79 -3.30 6.62
C PRO A 78 -2.22 -3.81 6.41
N LEU A 79 -3.20 -2.97 6.70
CA LEU A 79 -4.63 -3.32 6.64
C LEU A 79 -5.40 -2.53 5.59
N VAL A 80 -4.93 -1.32 5.27
CA VAL A 80 -5.61 -0.40 4.34
C VAL A 80 -4.57 0.47 3.64
N ILE A 81 -4.95 1.01 2.49
CA ILE A 81 -4.13 1.92 1.69
C ILE A 81 -4.86 3.25 1.55
N SER A 82 -4.11 4.36 1.68
CA SER A 82 -4.59 5.67 1.28
C SER A 82 -4.02 6.01 -0.09
N ILE A 83 -4.83 5.92 -1.14
CA ILE A 83 -4.55 6.59 -2.41
C ILE A 83 -5.10 8.02 -2.27
N LEU A 84 -4.21 8.99 -2.02
CA LEU A 84 -4.56 10.38 -2.34
C LEU A 84 -4.44 10.51 -3.87
N ILE A 85 -5.58 10.77 -4.51
CA ILE A 85 -5.72 11.12 -5.92
C ILE A 85 -4.96 12.42 -6.20
#